data_AF-A0A7K0VPZ3-F1
#
_entry.id   AF-A0A7K0VPZ3-F1
#
_cell.length_a   1.000
_cell.length_b   1.000
_cell.length_c   1.000
_cell.angle_alpha   90.00
_cell.angle_beta   90.00
_cell.angle_gamma   90.00
#
_symmetry.space_group_name_H-M   'P 1'
#
loop_
_entity.id
_entity.type
_entity.pdbx_description
1 polymer ?
#
loop_
_entity_poly.entity_id
_entity_poly.type
_entity_poly.pdbx_seq_one_letter_code
_entity_poly.pdbx_strand_id
1 'polypeptide(L)'
;MNHRRIDRTTGALALVASFLLITPMIALLAKVPWSSFISRLTEDHSISAIQLSLWSSVLAAVISVVLGVPLAWVLARGNERITNILRPIVLAPIVLPPTVAGMALLALLGRDGLLGKYIFQATGWSMPFTSVAV
;
A
#
# COMPACT_ATOMS: atom_id res chain seq x y z
N MET A 1 12.21 11.12 36.27
CA MET A 1 11.33 10.02 35.81
C MET A 1 9.91 10.37 36.26
N ASN A 2 9.16 11.11 35.44
CA ASN A 2 7.91 11.77 35.86
C ASN A 2 6.70 10.95 35.40
N HIS A 3 6.09 10.20 36.32
CA HIS A 3 4.81 9.52 36.08
C HIS A 3 3.70 10.57 36.01
N ARG A 4 3.44 11.12 34.80
CA ARG A 4 2.24 11.92 34.56
C ARG A 4 1.02 11.01 34.76
N ARG A 5 0.36 11.11 35.92
CA ARG A 5 -0.98 10.57 36.13
C ARG A 5 -1.88 11.17 35.05
N ILE A 6 -2.45 10.30 34.23
CA ILE A 6 -3.47 10.69 33.24
C ILE A 6 -4.59 11.37 34.01
N ASP A 7 -4.88 12.62 33.70
CA ASP A 7 -5.94 13.36 34.37
C ASP A 7 -7.31 12.80 33.92
N ARG A 8 -8.33 12.93 34.77
CA ARG A 8 -9.66 12.36 34.48
C ARG A 8 -10.28 12.87 33.17
N THR A 9 -9.90 14.06 32.70
CA THR A 9 -10.43 14.66 31.46
C THR A 9 -9.70 14.15 30.23
N THR A 10 -8.37 13.97 30.25
CA THR A 10 -7.67 13.26 29.15
C THR A 10 -8.08 11.79 29.07
N GLY A 11 -8.32 11.14 30.22
CA GLY A 11 -8.87 9.78 30.26
C GLY A 11 -10.27 9.68 29.62
N ALA A 12 -11.16 10.62 29.94
CA ALA A 12 -12.50 10.68 29.34
C ALA A 12 -12.47 10.95 27.83
N LEU A 13 -11.64 11.90 27.38
CA LEU A 13 -11.46 12.21 25.95
C LEU A 13 -10.89 11.01 25.17
N ALA A 14 -9.90 10.29 25.73
CA ALA A 14 -9.34 9.09 25.13
C ALA A 14 -10.35 7.94 25.03
N LEU A 15 -11.25 7.81 26.01
CA LEU A 15 -12.35 6.84 25.99
C LEU A 15 -13.35 7.14 24.88
N VAL A 16 -13.76 8.41 24.74
CA VAL A 16 -14.67 8.85 23.67
C VAL A 16 -14.04 8.63 22.29
N ALA A 17 -12.77 8.99 22.13
CA ALA A 17 -12.04 8.77 20.87
C ALA A 17 -11.91 7.28 20.53
N SER A 18 -11.55 6.45 21.50
CA SER A 18 -11.49 4.99 21.33
C SER A 18 -12.85 4.42 20.94
N PHE A 19 -13.92 4.84 21.61
CA PHE A 19 -15.28 4.37 21.32
C PHE A 19 -15.70 4.72 19.89
N LEU A 20 -15.41 5.95 19.46
CA LEU A 20 -15.71 6.42 18.11
C LEU A 20 -14.95 5.65 17.01
N LEU A 21 -13.70 5.26 17.28
CA LEU A 21 -12.88 4.45 16.35
C LEU A 21 -13.31 2.97 16.32
N ILE A 22 -13.71 2.42 17.46
CA ILE A 22 -14.09 0.99 17.57
C ILE A 22 -15.50 0.75 17.01
N THR A 23 -16.41 1.73 17.13
CA THR A 23 -17.79 1.63 16.64
C THR A 23 -17.91 1.16 15.19
N PRO A 24 -17.24 1.75 14.18
CA PRO A 24 -17.34 1.28 12.79
C PRO A 24 -16.76 -0.13 12.60
N MET A 25 -15.75 -0.52 13.39
CA MET A 25 -15.23 -1.89 13.36
C MET A 25 -16.25 -2.89 13.88
N ILE A 26 -16.89 -2.61 15.02
CA ILE A 26 -17.95 -3.47 15.56
C ILE A 26 -19.15 -3.52 14.59
N ALA A 27 -19.55 -2.39 14.01
CA ALA A 27 -20.65 -2.34 13.05
C ALA A 27 -20.35 -3.15 11.78
N LEU A 28 -19.11 -3.13 11.30
CA LEU A 28 -18.67 -3.98 10.19
C LEU A 28 -18.75 -5.45 10.55
N LEU A 29 -18.25 -5.86 11.73
CA LEU A 29 -18.32 -7.25 12.20
C LEU A 29 -19.77 -7.74 12.37
N ALA A 30 -20.66 -6.87 12.87
CA ALA A 30 -22.08 -7.21 13.05
C ALA A 30 -22.80 -7.41 11.70
N LYS A 31 -22.36 -6.73 10.64
CA LYS A 31 -22.91 -6.90 9.28
C LYS A 31 -22.43 -8.16 8.57
N VAL A 32 -21.42 -8.86 9.09
CA VAL A 32 -20.95 -10.11 8.48
C VAL A 32 -21.98 -11.20 8.68
N PRO A 33 -22.50 -11.85 7.62
CA PRO A 33 -23.41 -12.98 7.75
C PRO A 33 -22.62 -14.23 8.19
N TRP A 34 -22.37 -14.37 9.49
CA TRP A 34 -21.53 -15.41 10.09
C TRP A 34 -21.93 -16.85 9.72
N SER A 35 -23.23 -17.08 9.47
CA SER A 35 -23.76 -18.39 9.05
C SER A 35 -23.36 -18.77 7.62
N SER A 36 -23.27 -17.79 6.72
CA SER A 36 -22.90 -17.98 5.31
C SER A 36 -21.47 -17.54 5.02
N PHE A 37 -20.74 -17.07 6.02
CA PHE A 37 -19.40 -16.52 5.86
C PHE A 37 -18.44 -17.56 5.28
N ILE A 38 -18.41 -18.76 5.86
CA ILE A 38 -17.56 -19.85 5.35
C ILE A 38 -17.99 -20.26 3.94
N SER A 39 -19.29 -20.32 3.65
CA SER A 39 -19.79 -20.63 2.32
C SER A 39 -19.40 -19.58 1.26
N ARG A 40 -19.40 -18.29 1.63
CA ARG A 40 -18.97 -17.17 0.78
C ARG A 40 -17.45 -17.12 0.60
N LEU A 41 -16.68 -17.59 1.58
CA LEU A 41 -15.22 -17.71 1.45
C LEU A 41 -14.82 -18.81 0.47
N THR A 42 -15.57 -19.91 0.41
CA THR A 42 -15.31 -21.02 -0.52
C THR A 42 -15.87 -20.76 -1.93
N GLU A 43 -16.53 -19.63 -2.15
CA GLU A 43 -17.02 -19.24 -3.47
C GLU A 43 -15.84 -18.92 -4.40
N ASP A 44 -15.89 -19.39 -5.65
CA ASP A 44 -14.77 -19.31 -6.61
C ASP A 44 -14.23 -17.88 -6.78
N HIS A 45 -15.12 -16.89 -6.71
CA HIS A 45 -14.75 -15.48 -6.81
C HIS A 45 -13.93 -14.99 -5.60
N SER A 46 -14.31 -15.38 -4.39
CA SER A 46 -13.62 -15.00 -3.15
C SER A 46 -12.23 -15.63 -3.09
N ILE A 47 -12.11 -16.91 -3.46
CA ILE A 47 -10.81 -17.59 -3.52
C ILE A 47 -9.90 -16.93 -4.55
N SER A 48 -10.42 -16.62 -5.73
CA SER A 48 -9.68 -15.92 -6.79
C SER A 48 -9.17 -14.54 -6.33
N ALA A 49 -10.00 -13.77 -5.64
CA ALA A 49 -9.62 -12.47 -5.10
C ALA A 49 -8.55 -12.58 -3.99
N ILE A 50 -8.67 -13.57 -3.09
CA ILE A 50 -7.68 -13.84 -2.05
C ILE A 50 -6.35 -14.26 -2.67
N GLN A 51 -6.38 -15.17 -3.66
CA GLN A 51 -5.17 -15.61 -4.37
C GLN A 51 -4.49 -14.45 -5.08
N LEU A 52 -5.24 -13.61 -5.80
CA LEU A 52 -4.67 -12.45 -6.50
C LEU A 52 -4.06 -11.46 -5.51
N SER A 53 -4.74 -11.16 -4.40
CA SER A 53 -4.25 -10.26 -3.37
C SER A 53 -2.96 -10.77 -2.71
N LEU A 54 -2.90 -12.08 -2.41
CA LEU A 54 -1.70 -12.72 -1.85
C LEU A 54 -0.56 -12.70 -2.86
N TRP A 55 -0.81 -13.08 -4.12
CA TRP A 55 0.20 -13.06 -5.18
C TRP A 55 0.77 -11.66 -5.39
N SER A 56 -0.10 -10.66 -5.54
CA SER A 56 0.30 -9.26 -5.71
C SER A 56 1.11 -8.76 -4.51
N SER A 57 0.64 -9.02 -3.28
CA SER A 57 1.33 -8.57 -2.07
C SER A 57 2.71 -9.22 -1.90
N VAL A 58 2.83 -10.52 -2.18
CA VAL A 58 4.11 -11.23 -2.11
C VAL A 58 5.07 -10.71 -3.18
N LEU A 59 4.60 -10.53 -4.41
CA LEU A 59 5.41 -10.01 -5.51
C LEU A 59 5.89 -8.58 -5.22
N ALA A 60 4.99 -7.72 -4.73
CA ALA A 60 5.32 -6.37 -4.27
C ALA A 60 6.34 -6.37 -3.13
N ALA A 61 6.19 -7.27 -2.15
CA ALA A 61 7.14 -7.41 -1.03
C ALA A 61 8.51 -7.89 -1.51
N VAL A 62 8.58 -8.90 -2.38
CA VAL A 62 9.82 -9.41 -2.95
C VAL A 62 10.53 -8.32 -3.74
N ILE A 63 9.84 -7.62 -4.64
CA ILE A 63 10.42 -6.50 -5.40
C ILE A 63 10.91 -5.41 -4.45
N SER A 64 10.12 -5.06 -3.43
CA SER A 64 10.49 -4.05 -2.44
C SER A 64 11.74 -4.45 -1.65
N VAL A 65 11.91 -5.73 -1.31
CA VAL A 65 13.12 -6.21 -0.63
C VAL A 65 14.30 -6.20 -1.59
N VAL A 66 14.15 -6.77 -2.79
CA VAL A 66 15.23 -6.89 -3.77
C VAL A 66 15.75 -5.52 -4.22
N LEU A 67 14.89 -4.52 -4.38
CA LEU A 67 15.30 -3.17 -4.79
C LEU A 67 15.58 -2.26 -3.58
N GLY A 68 14.77 -2.37 -2.53
CA GLY A 68 14.84 -1.50 -1.36
C GLY A 68 16.00 -1.82 -0.43
N VAL A 69 16.37 -3.09 -0.26
CA VAL A 69 17.51 -3.47 0.62
C VAL A 69 18.84 -2.93 0.07
N PRO A 70 19.20 -3.11 -1.21
CA PRO A 70 20.41 -2.49 -1.77
C PRO A 70 20.38 -0.97 -1.67
N LEU A 71 19.23 -0.36 -1.93
CA LEU A 71 19.07 1.11 -1.85
C LEU A 71 19.26 1.60 -0.41
N ALA A 72 18.66 0.93 0.56
CA ALA A 72 18.83 1.22 1.98
C ALA A 72 20.29 1.05 2.42
N TRP A 73 20.98 0.03 1.91
CA TRP A 73 22.41 -0.18 2.17
C TRP A 73 23.26 0.96 1.62
N VAL A 74 22.98 1.43 0.39
CA VAL A 74 23.63 2.60 -0.22
C VAL A 74 23.34 3.87 0.58
N LEU A 75 22.10 4.09 1.05
CA LEU A 75 21.78 5.26 1.88
C LEU A 75 22.48 5.23 3.25
N ALA A 76 22.67 4.03 3.82
CA ALA A 76 23.28 3.86 5.13
C ALA A 76 24.81 3.92 5.12
N ARG A 77 25.46 3.51 4.02
CA ARG A 77 26.93 3.43 3.91
C ARG A 77 27.54 4.29 2.81
N GLY A 78 26.72 4.96 2.00
CA GLY A 78 27.17 5.79 0.89
C GLY A 78 27.70 7.15 1.33
N ASN A 79 28.33 7.83 0.38
CA ASN A 79 28.84 9.18 0.58
C ASN A 79 27.70 10.19 0.75
N GLU A 80 27.90 11.23 1.58
CA GLU A 80 26.97 12.34 1.83
C GLU A 80 26.32 12.90 0.55
N ARG A 81 27.09 13.04 -0.54
CA ARG A 81 26.58 13.58 -1.82
C ARG A 81 25.54 12.67 -2.49
N ILE A 82 25.73 11.36 -2.45
CA ILE A 82 24.81 10.38 -3.05
C ILE A 82 23.55 10.27 -2.18
N THR A 83 23.74 10.17 -0.87
CA THR A 83 22.66 10.08 0.11
C THR A 83 21.76 11.32 0.07
N ASN A 84 22.33 12.54 -0.04
CA ASN A 84 21.53 13.77 -0.13
C ASN A 84 20.64 13.87 -1.37
N ILE A 85 21.03 13.25 -2.50
CA ILE A 85 20.22 13.25 -3.73
C ILE A 85 19.17 12.13 -3.68
N LEU A 86 19.54 10.92 -3.25
CA LEU A 86 18.63 9.77 -3.26
C LEU A 86 17.54 9.89 -2.18
N ARG A 87 17.86 10.43 -1.01
CA ARG A 87 16.93 10.53 0.13
C ARG A 87 15.62 11.24 -0.20
N PRO A 88 15.58 12.43 -0.84
CA PRO A 88 14.33 13.06 -1.22
C PRO A 88 13.56 12.28 -2.29
N ILE A 89 14.25 11.61 -3.23
CA ILE A 89 13.60 10.77 -4.25
C ILE A 89 12.86 9.59 -3.61
N VAL A 90 13.48 8.95 -2.61
CA VAL A 90 12.90 7.81 -1.89
C VAL A 90 11.76 8.24 -0.96
N LEU A 91 11.83 9.44 -0.39
CA LEU A 91 10.79 9.98 0.49
C LEU A 91 9.64 10.65 -0.27
N ALA A 92 9.85 11.07 -1.52
CA ALA A 92 8.85 11.74 -2.34
C ALA A 92 7.51 10.96 -2.41
N PRO A 93 7.47 9.64 -2.66
CA PRO A 93 6.21 8.88 -2.71
C PRO A 93 5.40 8.93 -1.41
N ILE A 94 6.06 9.09 -0.26
CA ILE A 94 5.41 9.12 1.06
C ILE A 94 4.67 10.44 1.28
N VAL A 95 5.20 11.54 0.73
CA VAL A 95 4.58 12.87 0.83
C VAL A 95 3.62 13.18 -0.30
N LEU A 96 3.69 12.43 -1.41
CA LEU A 96 2.79 12.58 -2.54
C LEU A 96 1.42 11.95 -2.23
N PRO A 97 0.30 12.63 -2.56
CA PRO A 97 -1.01 12.01 -2.49
C PRO A 97 -1.07 10.74 -3.35
N PRO A 98 -1.82 9.71 -2.94
CA PRO A 98 -1.93 8.46 -3.70
C PRO A 98 -2.46 8.68 -5.12
N THR A 99 -3.30 9.69 -5.32
CA THR A 99 -3.80 10.08 -6.64
C THR A 99 -2.69 10.57 -7.57
N VAL A 100 -1.71 11.32 -7.05
CA VAL A 100 -0.56 11.80 -7.84
C VAL A 100 0.35 10.64 -8.20
N ALA A 101 0.59 9.72 -7.26
CA ALA A 101 1.33 8.49 -7.55
C ALA A 101 0.66 7.66 -8.66
N GLY A 102 -0.67 7.53 -8.63
CA GLY A 102 -1.44 6.87 -9.68
C GLY A 102 -1.30 7.52 -11.06
N MET A 103 -1.40 8.86 -11.14
CA MET A 103 -1.19 9.60 -12.39
C MET A 103 0.25 9.48 -12.91
N ALA A 104 1.25 9.49 -12.02
CA ALA A 104 2.65 9.30 -12.40
C ALA A 104 2.90 7.90 -12.97
N LEU A 105 2.32 6.86 -12.36
CA LEU A 105 2.35 5.49 -12.89
C LEU A 105 1.69 5.39 -14.26
N LEU A 106 0.52 6.01 -14.44
CA LEU A 106 -0.16 6.06 -15.76
C LEU A 106 0.66 6.83 -16.80
N ALA A 107 1.33 7.93 -16.43
CA ALA A 107 2.19 8.66 -17.35
C ALA A 107 3.45 7.86 -17.74
N LEU A 108 3.90 6.95 -16.88
CA LEU A 108 5.06 6.09 -17.13
C LEU A 108 4.70 4.84 -17.93
N LEU A 109 3.69 4.09 -17.49
CA LEU A 109 3.30 2.75 -17.97
C LEU A 109 2.04 2.76 -18.85
N GLY A 110 1.39 3.92 -19.01
CA GLY A 110 0.25 4.10 -19.89
C GLY A 110 0.59 3.82 -21.36
N ARG A 111 -0.45 3.62 -22.17
CA ARG A 111 -0.31 3.31 -23.60
C ARG A 111 0.57 4.32 -24.36
N ASP A 112 0.43 5.61 -24.05
CA ASP A 112 1.26 6.70 -24.61
C ASP A 112 2.33 7.21 -23.62
N GLY A 113 2.60 6.44 -22.56
CA GLY A 113 3.54 6.79 -21.51
C GLY A 113 5.00 6.67 -21.92
N LEU A 114 5.90 7.23 -21.12
CA LEU A 114 7.35 7.27 -21.40
C LEU A 114 7.95 5.88 -21.65
N LEU A 115 7.55 4.88 -20.85
CA LEU A 115 7.97 3.48 -21.01
C LEU A 115 6.88 2.63 -21.67
N GLY A 116 5.61 2.88 -21.33
CA GLY A 116 4.49 2.08 -21.81
C GLY A 116 4.34 2.09 -23.34
N LYS A 117 4.70 3.18 -24.03
CA LYS A 117 4.69 3.24 -25.50
C LYS A 117 5.67 2.25 -26.14
N TYR A 118 6.86 2.10 -25.56
CA TYR A 118 7.89 1.19 -26.09
C TYR A 118 7.52 -0.26 -25.79
N ILE A 119 6.99 -0.52 -24.59
CA ILE A 119 6.47 -1.84 -24.20
C ILE A 119 5.32 -2.24 -25.13
N PHE A 120 4.38 -1.33 -25.38
CA PHE A 120 3.23 -1.57 -26.27
C PHE A 120 3.66 -1.84 -27.72
N GLN A 121 4.63 -1.10 -28.25
CA GLN A 121 5.16 -1.35 -29.59
C GLN A 121 5.92 -2.68 -29.70
N ALA A 122 6.63 -3.08 -28.64
CA ALA A 122 7.42 -4.31 -28.64
C ALA A 122 6.59 -5.58 -28.37
N THR A 123 5.51 -5.48 -27.59
CA THR A 123 4.74 -6.65 -27.12
C THR A 123 3.24 -6.61 -27.45
N GLY A 124 2.73 -5.50 -27.97
CA GLY A 124 1.29 -5.29 -28.20
C GLY A 124 0.46 -5.19 -26.90
N TRP A 125 1.12 -5.21 -25.74
CA TRP A 125 0.50 -5.38 -24.44
C TRP A 125 0.41 -4.05 -23.70
N SER A 126 -0.77 -3.71 -23.19
CA SER A 126 -0.98 -2.49 -22.39
C SER A 126 -1.23 -2.87 -20.93
N MET A 127 -0.33 -2.46 -20.04
CA MET A 127 -0.46 -2.71 -18.60
C MET A 127 -1.67 -2.05 -17.93
N PRO A 128 -2.12 -0.83 -18.28
CA PRO A 128 -3.19 -0.17 -17.54
C PRO A 128 -4.49 -1.00 -17.55
N PHE A 129 -5.09 -1.17 -16.37
CA PHE A 129 -6.39 -1.82 -16.17
C PHE A 129 -6.47 -3.32 -16.50
N THR A 130 -5.35 -4.04 -16.39
CA THR A 130 -5.29 -5.51 -16.54
C THR A 130 -5.06 -6.20 -15.19
N SER A 131 -5.37 -7.49 -15.08
CA SER A 131 -5.13 -8.29 -13.86
C SER A 131 -3.67 -8.36 -13.43
N VAL A 132 -2.73 -7.94 -14.27
CA VAL A 132 -1.28 -7.89 -13.94
C VAL A 132 -0.87 -6.54 -13.36
N ALA A 133 -1.72 -5.52 -13.48
CA ALA A 133 -1.50 -4.21 -12.87
C ALA A 133 -2.01 -4.11 -11.41
N VAL A 134 -2.61 -5.19 -10.89
CA VAL A 134 -3.13 -5.28 -9.51
C VAL A 134 -2.34 -6.30 -8.73
#